data_AF-A0A2E8J915-F1
#
_entry.id   AF-A0A2E8J915-F1
#
_cell.length_a   1.000
_cell.length_b   1.000
_cell.length_c   1.000
_cell.angle_alpha   90.00
_cell.angle_beta   90.00
_cell.angle_gamma   90.00
#
_symmetry.space_group_name_H-M   'P 1'
#
loop_
_entity.id
_entity.type
_entity.pdbx_description
1 polymer ?
#
loop_
_entity_poly.entity_id
_entity_poly.type
_entity_poly.pdbx_seq_one_letter_code
_entity_poly.pdbx_strand_id
1 'polypeptide(L)'
;MIKSLGKVFNPTKAVSSLLDTGEETCVTFEFDHVQHYSTGLSITIAVVCYYNEGELHAAFTTDLDSLSKTIDEQADGFQHAYTNLIEALQLSDINLKIPLKLDTGQIPKPWGREIWYTGIEERGICTIQGVPLPWILDAFATIITGTKKLTPILLKILDPSPREVLGDLYFELHRQKREVYVVTHVDENAWSDSVGEIRLGFNPDIIDDYADEQQFKDAYLTSVNNYRLVRDKIDNRLDEIRSEAQVAEDGLVPAKTVSDWYSKIDPSLLTQEQHLREAMNLFTAKCSLQVGDVIQVNPRVPHSLQHGVRVIEFQTPHYERYILSFAQKVLTQNQWDTKEALDQAQISSVGVTEIQQLSETESLIADFEEFKVTRILLQPGTDETIDADHYCLVISVEGSLTLGKQQLLPEEGYYIPACADPVAISNTGTQPATLLIAQPTQ
;
A
#
# COMPACT_ATOMS: atom_id res chain seq x y z
N MET A 1 -6.50 34.17 22.12
CA MET A 1 -5.31 34.68 21.38
C MET A 1 -4.42 33.50 21.04
N ILE A 2 -4.15 33.28 19.75
CA ILE A 2 -3.30 32.16 19.30
C ILE A 2 -1.87 32.37 19.79
N LYS A 3 -1.27 31.36 20.44
CA LYS A 3 0.09 31.46 20.99
C LYS A 3 1.11 30.85 20.04
N SER A 4 2.05 31.66 19.55
CA SER A 4 3.19 31.14 18.78
C SER A 4 4.24 30.51 19.69
N LEU A 5 4.69 29.31 19.35
CA LEU A 5 5.83 28.62 19.94
C LEU A 5 7.11 28.80 19.10
N GLY A 6 7.01 29.50 17.97
CA GLY A 6 8.09 29.66 17.00
C GLY A 6 8.52 28.33 16.38
N LYS A 7 9.80 28.27 15.97
CA LYS A 7 10.39 27.07 15.38
C LYS A 7 10.72 26.03 16.45
N VAL A 8 10.20 24.82 16.28
CA VAL A 8 10.38 23.69 17.19
C VAL A 8 11.16 22.55 16.51
N PHE A 9 12.10 21.95 17.25
CA PHE A 9 12.87 20.80 16.78
C PHE A 9 12.19 19.45 17.07
N ASN A 10 11.19 19.44 17.95
CA ASN A 10 10.44 18.25 18.32
C ASN A 10 8.94 18.61 18.42
N PRO A 11 8.26 18.69 17.26
CA PRO A 11 6.84 19.05 17.16
C PRO A 11 5.96 18.28 18.14
N THR A 12 6.15 16.96 18.20
CA THR A 12 5.33 16.09 19.04
C THR A 12 5.43 16.46 20.51
N LYS A 13 6.63 16.80 21.01
CA LYS A 13 6.79 17.25 22.40
C LYS A 13 6.09 18.58 22.67
N ALA A 14 6.11 19.50 21.70
CA ALA A 14 5.42 20.78 21.81
C ALA A 14 3.90 20.58 21.94
N VAL A 15 3.35 19.64 21.15
CA VAL A 15 1.92 19.28 21.20
C VAL A 15 1.59 18.48 22.47
N SER A 16 2.41 17.52 22.90
CA SER A 16 2.15 16.79 24.16
C SER A 16 2.07 17.73 25.36
N SER A 17 2.95 18.74 25.42
CA SER A 17 2.92 19.75 26.48
C SER A 17 1.63 20.59 26.48
N LEU A 18 0.98 20.70 25.33
CA LEU A 18 -0.32 21.37 25.17
C LEU A 18 -1.46 20.46 25.63
N LEU A 19 -1.40 19.17 25.31
CA LEU A 19 -2.38 18.19 25.80
C LEU A 19 -2.34 18.05 27.34
N ASP A 20 -1.15 18.13 27.92
CA ASP A 20 -0.94 18.00 29.37
C ASP A 20 -1.59 19.11 30.21
N THR A 21 -1.89 20.28 29.63
CA THR A 21 -2.56 21.36 30.37
C THR A 21 -4.04 21.05 30.60
N GLY A 22 -4.68 20.31 29.69
CA GLY A 22 -6.12 20.04 29.70
C GLY A 22 -7.00 21.27 29.47
N GLU A 23 -6.41 22.45 29.28
CA GLU A 23 -7.11 23.72 29.06
C GLU A 23 -7.35 23.96 27.57
N GLU A 24 -8.44 24.65 27.23
CA GLU A 24 -8.64 25.12 25.85
C GLU A 24 -7.47 26.01 25.41
N THR A 25 -6.89 25.72 24.25
CA THR A 25 -5.74 26.46 23.74
C THR A 25 -5.62 26.36 22.22
N CYS A 26 -5.07 27.40 21.62
CA CYS A 26 -4.71 27.43 20.21
C CYS A 26 -3.26 27.90 20.08
N VAL A 27 -2.42 27.10 19.42
CA VAL A 27 -1.00 27.37 19.24
C VAL A 27 -0.58 27.29 17.78
N THR A 28 0.48 28.01 17.43
CA THR A 28 1.21 27.79 16.18
C THR A 28 2.66 27.41 16.45
N PHE A 29 3.23 26.59 15.58
CA PHE A 29 4.66 26.31 15.57
C PHE A 29 5.15 25.99 14.16
N GLU A 30 6.46 26.10 13.95
CA GLU A 30 7.11 25.76 12.70
C GLU A 30 8.09 24.60 12.91
N PHE A 31 8.27 23.73 11.92
CA PHE A 31 9.31 22.71 11.95
C PHE A 31 9.91 22.48 10.57
N ASP A 32 11.13 21.96 10.56
CA ASP A 32 11.81 21.55 9.33
C ASP A 32 11.41 20.12 8.98
N HIS A 33 10.86 19.93 7.78
CA HIS A 33 10.53 18.63 7.21
C HIS A 33 11.43 18.35 6.02
N VAL A 34 12.06 17.17 6.01
CA VAL A 34 12.87 16.74 4.88
C VAL A 34 12.01 15.98 3.89
N GLN A 35 11.91 16.48 2.67
CA GLN A 35 11.11 15.88 1.60
C GLN A 35 11.82 14.68 0.98
N HIS A 36 11.99 13.60 1.76
CA HIS A 36 12.63 12.35 1.30
C HIS A 36 11.95 11.72 0.08
N TYR A 37 10.69 12.08 -0.16
CA TYR A 37 9.85 11.62 -1.25
C TYR A 37 9.90 12.49 -2.52
N SER A 38 10.69 13.57 -2.54
CA SER A 38 10.79 14.41 -3.74
C SER A 38 12.22 14.94 -3.95
N THR A 39 12.52 16.13 -3.43
CA THR A 39 13.78 16.82 -3.69
C THR A 39 14.90 16.41 -2.73
N GLY A 40 14.56 15.75 -1.63
CA GLY A 40 15.46 15.53 -0.49
C GLY A 40 15.83 16.82 0.26
N LEU A 41 15.25 17.97 -0.12
CA LEU A 41 15.47 19.25 0.54
C LEU A 41 14.56 19.40 1.75
N SER A 42 15.03 20.23 2.70
CA SER A 42 14.22 20.62 3.85
C SER A 42 13.30 21.78 3.48
N ILE A 43 12.04 21.69 3.89
CA ILE A 43 11.06 22.78 3.87
C ILE A 43 10.63 23.13 5.29
N THR A 44 10.26 24.38 5.52
CA THR A 44 9.61 24.79 6.78
C THR A 44 8.10 24.59 6.62
N ILE A 45 7.49 23.88 7.58
CA ILE A 45 6.05 23.71 7.68
C ILE A 45 5.59 24.41 8.95
N ALA A 46 4.56 25.26 8.82
CA ALA A 46 3.83 25.77 9.96
C ALA A 46 2.60 24.92 10.26
N VAL A 47 2.36 24.70 11.53
CA VAL A 47 1.21 23.96 12.06
C VAL A 47 0.43 24.86 12.99
N VAL A 48 -0.89 24.86 12.84
CA VAL A 48 -1.83 25.49 13.77
C VAL A 48 -2.59 24.37 14.47
N CYS A 49 -2.46 24.30 15.80
CA CYS A 49 -3.15 23.32 16.61
C CYS A 49 -4.20 23.99 17.50
N TYR A 50 -5.39 23.42 17.54
CA TYR A 50 -6.43 23.78 18.49
C TYR A 50 -6.78 22.56 19.34
N TYR A 51 -6.83 22.76 20.66
CA TYR A 51 -7.23 21.74 21.59
C TYR A 51 -8.35 22.25 22.49
N ASN A 52 -9.41 21.46 22.64
CA ASN A 52 -10.52 21.75 23.53
C ASN A 52 -11.26 20.47 23.93
N GLU A 53 -11.56 20.31 25.23
CA GLU A 53 -12.37 19.20 25.75
C GLU A 53 -11.95 17.80 25.26
N GLY A 54 -10.64 17.59 25.05
CA GLY A 54 -10.10 16.32 24.55
C GLY A 54 -9.93 16.26 23.04
N GLU A 55 -10.58 17.12 22.26
CA GLU A 55 -10.44 17.17 20.80
C GLU A 55 -9.13 17.86 20.40
N LEU A 56 -8.40 17.28 19.44
CA LEU A 56 -7.15 17.84 18.91
C LEU A 56 -7.27 18.06 17.41
N HIS A 57 -7.34 19.32 17.01
CA HIS A 57 -7.43 19.77 15.63
C HIS A 57 -6.09 20.32 15.15
N ALA A 58 -5.73 20.04 13.90
CA ALA A 58 -4.49 20.48 13.29
C ALA A 58 -4.69 20.92 11.82
N ALA A 59 -4.03 22.01 11.46
CA ALA A 59 -3.94 22.51 10.08
C ALA A 59 -2.48 22.81 9.72
N PHE A 60 -2.12 22.65 8.45
CA PHE A 60 -0.73 22.72 7.97
C PHE A 60 -0.59 23.68 6.80
N THR A 61 0.50 24.43 6.74
CA THR A 61 0.82 25.30 5.59
C THR A 61 2.32 25.51 5.43
N THR A 62 2.75 25.76 4.19
CA THR A 62 4.11 26.26 3.87
C THR A 62 4.11 27.76 3.58
N ASP A 63 2.95 28.42 3.54
CA ASP A 63 2.80 29.87 3.34
C ASP A 63 2.89 30.60 4.69
N LEU A 64 4.12 30.80 5.16
CA LEU A 64 4.43 31.41 6.45
C LEU A 64 4.02 32.90 6.51
N ASP A 65 4.11 33.61 5.39
CA ASP A 65 3.82 35.03 5.31
C ASP A 65 2.32 35.29 5.46
N SER A 66 1.48 34.53 4.74
CA SER A 66 0.03 34.62 4.89
C SER A 66 -0.42 34.21 6.29
N LEU A 67 0.17 33.15 6.85
CA LEU A 67 -0.14 32.71 8.21
C LEU A 67 0.15 33.80 9.25
N SER A 68 1.35 34.38 9.21
CA SER A 68 1.78 35.43 10.13
C SER A 68 0.83 36.62 10.09
N LYS A 69 0.48 37.09 8.89
CA LYS A 69 -0.45 38.20 8.70
C LYS A 69 -1.84 37.91 9.27
N THR A 70 -2.38 36.71 9.06
CA THR A 70 -3.72 36.35 9.53
C THR A 70 -3.79 36.21 11.04
N ILE A 71 -2.73 35.74 11.71
CA ILE A 71 -2.69 35.60 13.19
C ILE A 71 -2.79 36.97 13.87
N ASP A 72 -2.08 37.97 13.35
CA ASP A 72 -2.07 39.33 13.92
C ASP A 72 -3.46 40.02 13.88
N GLU A 73 -4.36 39.52 13.04
CA GLU A 73 -5.71 40.05 12.84
C GLU A 73 -6.77 39.38 13.76
N GLN A 74 -6.43 38.31 14.50
CA GLN A 74 -7.39 37.55 15.32
C GLN A 74 -7.44 38.05 16.78
N ALA A 75 -8.59 38.59 17.21
CA ALA A 75 -8.78 39.13 18.57
C ALA A 75 -9.73 38.32 19.47
N ASP A 76 -10.43 37.32 18.93
CA ASP A 76 -11.51 36.61 19.63
C ASP A 76 -11.08 35.22 20.14
N GLY A 77 -11.93 34.55 20.93
CA GLY A 77 -11.63 33.29 21.65
C GLY A 77 -10.97 32.19 20.81
N PHE A 78 -10.33 31.22 21.47
CA PHE A 78 -9.44 30.24 20.81
C PHE A 78 -10.09 29.50 19.64
N GLN A 79 -11.31 28.98 19.83
CA GLN A 79 -12.06 28.30 18.77
C GLN A 79 -12.32 29.22 17.56
N HIS A 80 -12.85 30.41 17.80
CA HIS A 80 -13.18 31.34 16.72
C HIS A 80 -11.93 31.79 15.95
N ALA A 81 -10.84 32.04 16.67
CA ALA A 81 -9.56 32.38 16.07
C ALA A 81 -9.00 31.24 15.20
N TYR A 82 -9.13 29.98 15.65
CA TYR A 82 -8.75 28.81 14.86
C TYR A 82 -9.58 28.70 13.58
N THR A 83 -10.92 28.69 13.71
CA THR A 83 -11.84 28.56 12.57
C THR A 83 -11.63 29.66 11.53
N ASN A 84 -11.56 30.94 11.97
CA ASN A 84 -11.34 32.05 11.05
C ASN A 84 -10.00 31.93 10.31
N LEU A 85 -8.95 31.45 10.99
CA LEU A 85 -7.63 31.30 10.40
C LEU A 85 -7.63 30.23 9.31
N ILE A 86 -8.18 29.04 9.61
CA ILE A 86 -8.21 27.95 8.63
C ILE A 86 -9.11 28.30 7.44
N GLU A 87 -10.23 29.01 7.65
CA GLU A 87 -11.10 29.46 6.56
C GLU A 87 -10.42 30.52 5.69
N ALA A 88 -9.77 31.51 6.30
CA ALA A 88 -9.07 32.58 5.58
C ALA A 88 -7.93 32.04 4.71
N LEU A 89 -7.24 31.00 5.19
CA LEU A 89 -6.11 30.37 4.50
C LEU A 89 -6.52 29.13 3.68
N GLN A 90 -7.81 28.77 3.69
CA GLN A 90 -8.34 27.57 3.02
C GLN A 90 -7.60 26.28 3.40
N LEU A 91 -7.28 26.13 4.69
CA LEU A 91 -6.58 24.96 5.21
C LEU A 91 -7.59 23.88 5.63
N SER A 92 -7.17 22.62 5.50
CA SER A 92 -7.93 21.47 5.98
C SER A 92 -7.88 21.37 7.51
N ASP A 93 -9.04 21.14 8.12
CA ASP A 93 -9.18 20.88 9.56
C ASP A 93 -9.11 19.38 9.85
N ILE A 94 -7.96 18.93 10.36
CA ILE A 94 -7.73 17.54 10.69
C ILE A 94 -7.95 17.33 12.19
N ASN A 95 -9.06 16.68 12.54
CA ASN A 95 -9.27 16.20 13.90
C ASN A 95 -8.54 14.86 14.13
N LEU A 96 -7.48 14.88 14.92
CA LEU A 96 -6.63 13.73 15.22
C LEU A 96 -7.22 12.75 16.23
N LYS A 97 -8.41 13.03 16.80
CA LYS A 97 -9.10 12.16 17.77
C LYS A 97 -10.13 11.23 17.14
N ILE A 98 -10.34 11.35 15.84
CA ILE A 98 -11.29 10.52 15.09
C ILE A 98 -10.57 9.75 13.97
N PRO A 99 -11.22 8.72 13.39
CA PRO A 99 -10.71 8.07 12.19
C PRO A 99 -10.43 9.08 11.06
N LEU A 100 -9.23 8.99 10.51
CA LEU A 100 -8.75 9.84 9.43
C LEU A 100 -8.90 9.11 8.10
N LYS A 101 -9.79 9.59 7.24
CA LYS A 101 -9.95 9.04 5.89
C LYS A 101 -8.65 9.23 5.10
N LEU A 102 -8.15 8.15 4.51
CA LEU A 102 -6.95 8.16 3.69
C LEU A 102 -7.32 8.50 2.24
N ASP A 103 -6.68 9.53 1.68
CA ASP A 103 -6.75 9.80 0.25
C ASP A 103 -5.84 8.82 -0.50
N THR A 104 -6.31 8.34 -1.65
CA THR A 104 -5.58 7.32 -2.42
C THR A 104 -4.61 7.91 -3.44
N GLY A 105 -3.40 7.36 -3.52
CA GLY A 105 -2.45 7.58 -4.61
C GLY A 105 -2.57 6.51 -5.69
N GLN A 106 -2.80 6.90 -6.94
CA GLN A 106 -2.89 5.97 -8.07
C GLN A 106 -1.53 5.83 -8.75
N ILE A 107 -0.89 4.68 -8.62
CA ILE A 107 0.45 4.41 -9.16
C ILE A 107 0.33 3.49 -10.37
N PRO A 108 0.35 4.02 -11.60
CA PRO A 108 0.09 3.20 -12.77
C PRO A 108 1.31 2.33 -13.10
N LYS A 109 1.07 1.12 -13.59
CA LYS A 109 2.09 0.10 -13.88
C LYS A 109 1.87 -0.50 -15.26
N PRO A 110 2.89 -1.11 -15.89
CA PRO A 110 2.70 -1.84 -17.14
C PRO A 110 1.62 -2.91 -17.05
N TRP A 111 1.49 -3.53 -15.87
CA TRP A 111 0.54 -4.60 -15.62
C TRP A 111 -0.85 -4.17 -15.12
N GLY A 112 -1.08 -2.87 -14.91
CA GLY A 112 -2.31 -2.37 -14.29
C GLY A 112 -2.00 -1.14 -13.45
N ARG A 113 -2.30 -1.21 -12.15
CA ARG A 113 -1.97 -0.14 -11.21
C ARG A 113 -1.88 -0.66 -9.78
N GLU A 114 -1.20 0.11 -8.96
CA GLU A 114 -1.33 0.04 -7.50
C GLU A 114 -2.16 1.24 -7.03
N ILE A 115 -2.93 1.05 -5.96
CA ILE A 115 -3.69 2.11 -5.30
C ILE A 115 -3.20 2.19 -3.86
N TRP A 116 -2.47 3.24 -3.52
CA TRP A 116 -1.80 3.37 -2.24
C TRP A 116 -2.66 4.18 -1.27
N TYR A 117 -2.65 3.79 0.01
CA TYR A 117 -3.36 4.49 1.09
C TYR A 117 -2.42 5.09 2.13
N THR A 118 -1.24 4.50 2.33
CA THR A 118 -0.26 4.96 3.34
C THR A 118 1.13 5.21 2.74
N GLY A 119 1.18 5.58 1.46
CA GLY A 119 2.41 5.95 0.76
C GLY A 119 3.10 7.16 1.38
N ILE A 120 4.42 7.06 1.60
CA ILE A 120 5.24 8.13 2.21
C ILE A 120 6.61 8.31 1.55
N GLU A 121 6.79 7.80 0.32
CA GLU A 121 8.09 7.79 -0.38
C GLU A 121 7.97 8.25 -1.84
N GLU A 122 9.11 8.34 -2.53
CA GLU A 122 9.26 8.93 -3.86
C GLU A 122 8.27 8.39 -4.91
N ARG A 123 7.96 7.10 -4.88
CA ARG A 123 7.02 6.49 -5.84
C ARG A 123 5.56 6.84 -5.58
N GLY A 124 5.21 7.30 -4.37
CA GLY A 124 3.82 7.58 -4.01
C GLY A 124 3.67 8.13 -2.60
N ILE A 125 3.05 9.31 -2.51
CA ILE A 125 2.69 9.96 -1.23
C ILE A 125 1.17 10.02 -1.15
N CYS A 126 0.64 9.56 -0.03
CA CYS A 126 -0.77 9.65 0.30
C CYS A 126 -1.03 10.87 1.20
N THR A 127 -2.27 11.31 1.22
CA THR A 127 -2.71 12.49 1.97
C THR A 127 -3.88 12.16 2.87
N ILE A 128 -4.13 13.05 3.83
CA ILE A 128 -5.38 13.11 4.59
C ILE A 128 -5.95 14.50 4.34
N GLN A 129 -7.10 14.58 3.67
CA GLN A 129 -7.71 15.84 3.25
C GLN A 129 -6.73 16.75 2.50
N GLY A 130 -5.92 16.17 1.61
CA GLY A 130 -4.90 16.87 0.81
C GLY A 130 -3.62 17.24 1.57
N VAL A 131 -3.53 16.99 2.88
CA VAL A 131 -2.27 17.19 3.64
C VAL A 131 -1.39 15.95 3.51
N PRO A 132 -0.11 16.07 3.09
CA PRO A 132 0.81 14.94 3.02
C PRO A 132 0.91 14.18 4.33
N LEU A 133 0.69 12.86 4.29
CA LEU A 133 0.80 11.98 5.45
C LEU A 133 2.16 12.11 6.18
N PRO A 134 3.31 12.26 5.50
CA PRO A 134 4.60 12.51 6.17
C PRO A 134 4.61 13.77 7.05
N TRP A 135 3.87 14.82 6.69
CA TRP A 135 3.82 16.06 7.48
C TRP A 135 3.11 15.81 8.81
N ILE A 136 2.02 15.04 8.78
CA ILE A 136 1.25 14.66 9.96
C ILE A 136 2.09 13.74 10.85
N LEU A 137 2.79 12.77 10.27
CA LEU A 137 3.69 11.86 11.00
C LEU A 137 4.84 12.61 11.67
N ASP A 138 5.51 13.52 10.98
CA ASP A 138 6.62 14.27 11.59
C ASP A 138 6.16 15.25 12.69
N ALA A 139 4.97 15.84 12.53
CA ALA A 139 4.39 16.72 13.53
C ALA A 139 3.90 15.94 14.77
N PHE A 140 3.26 14.79 14.58
CA PHE A 140 2.48 14.12 15.62
C PHE A 140 2.88 12.67 15.89
N ALA A 141 4.06 12.20 15.45
CA ALA A 141 4.50 10.79 15.51
C ALA A 141 3.97 10.00 16.72
N THR A 142 4.41 10.29 17.96
CA THR A 142 3.98 9.49 19.12
C THR A 142 2.50 9.64 19.47
N ILE A 143 1.87 10.74 19.08
CA ILE A 143 0.45 11.00 19.34
C ILE A 143 -0.38 10.14 18.39
N ILE A 144 -0.03 10.09 17.11
CA ILE A 144 -0.85 9.38 16.11
C ILE A 144 -0.45 7.91 15.93
N THR A 145 0.81 7.54 16.14
CA THR A 145 1.26 6.15 15.98
C THR A 145 1.37 5.40 17.32
N GLY A 146 1.41 6.11 18.45
CA GLY A 146 1.73 5.58 19.78
C GLY A 146 3.23 5.53 20.09
N THR A 147 4.13 5.65 19.11
CA THR A 147 5.59 5.61 19.33
C THR A 147 6.42 6.18 18.17
N LYS A 148 7.60 6.76 18.46
CA LYS A 148 8.49 7.32 17.42
C LYS A 148 9.10 6.28 16.48
N LYS A 149 9.03 5.00 16.82
CA LYS A 149 9.72 3.93 16.08
C LYS A 149 8.90 3.32 14.96
N LEU A 150 7.59 3.54 14.94
CA LEU A 150 6.71 2.90 13.97
C LEU A 150 6.63 3.73 12.70
N THR A 151 7.14 3.16 11.61
CA THR A 151 6.74 3.54 10.26
C THR A 151 5.38 2.88 9.98
N PRO A 152 4.43 3.58 9.34
CA PRO A 152 3.15 2.98 9.00
C PRO A 152 3.31 1.71 8.18
N ILE A 153 2.47 0.71 8.44
CA ILE A 153 2.22 -0.41 7.53
C ILE A 153 1.85 0.18 6.17
N LEU A 154 2.45 -0.33 5.09
CA LEU A 154 2.05 0.10 3.76
C LEU A 154 0.81 -0.69 3.33
N LEU A 155 -0.30 0.03 3.18
CA LEU A 155 -1.57 -0.44 2.68
C LEU A 155 -1.73 0.00 1.23
N LYS A 156 -1.95 -0.97 0.34
CA LYS A 156 -2.25 -0.74 -1.07
C LYS A 156 -3.25 -1.76 -1.59
N ILE A 157 -3.82 -1.48 -2.75
CA ILE A 157 -4.51 -2.46 -3.58
C ILE A 157 -3.67 -2.71 -4.83
N LEU A 158 -3.51 -3.98 -5.19
CA LEU A 158 -3.00 -4.37 -6.50
C LEU A 158 -4.20 -4.61 -7.41
N ASP A 159 -4.21 -3.92 -8.56
CA ASP A 159 -5.30 -3.98 -9.53
C ASP A 159 -4.74 -4.31 -10.92
N PRO A 160 -4.41 -5.58 -11.17
CA PRO A 160 -3.82 -5.99 -12.43
C PRO A 160 -4.87 -6.02 -13.54
N SER A 161 -4.42 -5.79 -14.78
CA SER A 161 -5.25 -5.96 -15.97
C SER A 161 -5.82 -7.38 -16.02
N PRO A 162 -7.06 -7.60 -16.51
CA PRO A 162 -7.59 -8.95 -16.69
C PRO A 162 -7.01 -9.68 -17.90
N ARG A 163 -6.10 -9.06 -18.66
CA ARG A 163 -5.49 -9.70 -19.83
C ARG A 163 -4.29 -10.54 -19.42
N GLU A 164 -4.29 -11.82 -19.77
CA GLU A 164 -3.14 -12.71 -19.59
C GLU A 164 -1.85 -12.07 -20.13
N VAL A 165 -0.70 -12.35 -19.47
CA VAL A 165 0.63 -11.78 -19.74
C VAL A 165 0.75 -10.30 -19.39
N LEU A 166 -0.22 -9.48 -19.82
CA LEU A 166 -0.24 -8.05 -19.51
C LEU A 166 -0.52 -7.83 -18.03
N GLY A 167 -1.49 -8.52 -17.43
CA GLY A 167 -1.86 -8.37 -16.04
C GLY A 167 -1.03 -9.17 -15.06
N ASP A 168 -0.15 -10.06 -15.53
CA ASP A 168 0.67 -10.88 -14.63
C ASP A 168 1.77 -10.00 -14.03
N LEU A 169 1.94 -10.06 -12.72
CA LEU A 169 3.01 -9.35 -12.01
C LEU A 169 4.35 -10.08 -12.17
N TYR A 170 5.44 -9.44 -11.72
CA TYR A 170 6.75 -10.08 -11.66
C TYR A 170 6.68 -11.37 -10.85
N PHE A 171 7.41 -12.42 -11.28
CA PHE A 171 7.77 -13.48 -10.36
C PHE A 171 8.98 -13.00 -9.57
N GLU A 172 8.72 -12.50 -8.37
CA GLU A 172 9.67 -11.78 -7.54
C GLU A 172 9.77 -12.36 -6.13
N LEU A 173 10.84 -12.01 -5.43
CA LEU A 173 10.97 -12.28 -4.00
C LEU A 173 11.48 -11.06 -3.25
N HIS A 174 11.29 -11.08 -1.94
CA HIS A 174 11.78 -10.04 -1.03
C HIS A 174 12.68 -10.64 0.06
N ARG A 175 13.61 -9.86 0.59
CA ARG A 175 14.55 -10.35 1.62
C ARG A 175 14.04 -10.14 3.03
N GLN A 176 13.35 -9.03 3.23
CA GLN A 176 12.87 -8.56 4.52
C GLN A 176 11.36 -8.35 4.49
N LYS A 177 10.84 -7.88 3.35
CA LYS A 177 9.42 -7.56 3.23
C LYS A 177 8.53 -8.78 3.52
N ARG A 178 7.54 -8.55 4.38
CA ARG A 178 6.40 -9.45 4.63
C ARG A 178 5.14 -8.80 4.13
N GLU A 179 4.26 -9.64 3.57
CA GLU A 179 3.05 -9.18 2.91
C GLU A 179 1.91 -10.13 3.22
N VAL A 180 0.69 -9.59 3.28
CA VAL A 180 -0.54 -10.37 3.27
C VAL A 180 -1.49 -9.81 2.22
N TYR A 181 -1.97 -10.68 1.35
CA TYR A 181 -2.94 -10.37 0.31
C TYR A 181 -4.30 -10.90 0.72
N VAL A 182 -5.34 -10.08 0.55
CA VAL A 182 -6.74 -10.47 0.68
C VAL A 182 -7.42 -10.26 -0.66
N VAL A 183 -7.91 -11.34 -1.26
CA VAL A 183 -8.55 -11.29 -2.58
C VAL A 183 -9.92 -10.62 -2.48
N THR A 184 -10.11 -9.53 -3.22
CA THR A 184 -11.36 -8.76 -3.24
C THR A 184 -12.14 -8.92 -4.54
N HIS A 185 -11.47 -9.28 -5.63
CA HIS A 185 -12.12 -9.49 -6.92
C HIS A 185 -11.32 -10.46 -7.80
N VAL A 186 -12.05 -11.25 -8.59
CA VAL A 186 -11.52 -12.06 -9.69
C VAL A 186 -12.34 -11.73 -10.94
N ASP A 187 -11.68 -11.26 -11.99
CA ASP A 187 -12.34 -10.87 -13.24
C ASP A 187 -12.93 -12.10 -13.96
N GLU A 188 -14.24 -12.10 -14.16
CA GLU A 188 -14.99 -13.21 -14.76
C GLU A 188 -14.71 -13.42 -16.26
N ASN A 189 -14.19 -12.40 -16.96
CA ASN A 189 -13.79 -12.53 -18.37
C ASN A 189 -12.41 -13.17 -18.50
N ALA A 190 -11.54 -12.96 -17.50
CA ALA A 190 -10.25 -13.63 -17.40
C ALA A 190 -10.41 -15.08 -16.89
N TRP A 191 -11.25 -15.27 -15.87
CA TRP A 191 -11.42 -16.53 -15.14
C TRP A 191 -12.91 -16.91 -15.07
N SER A 192 -13.36 -17.69 -16.05
CA SER A 192 -14.79 -17.99 -16.25
C SER A 192 -15.46 -18.79 -15.12
N ASP A 193 -14.67 -19.46 -14.28
CA ASP A 193 -15.11 -20.20 -13.09
C ASP A 193 -14.96 -19.38 -11.81
N SER A 194 -14.59 -18.09 -11.91
CA SER A 194 -14.30 -17.19 -10.80
C SER A 194 -13.15 -17.68 -9.90
N VAL A 195 -12.24 -18.49 -10.45
CA VAL A 195 -11.04 -18.95 -9.76
C VAL A 195 -9.82 -18.33 -10.45
N GLY A 196 -9.24 -17.33 -9.81
CA GLY A 196 -7.99 -16.71 -10.22
C GLY A 196 -6.77 -17.52 -9.81
N GLU A 197 -5.59 -17.00 -10.07
CA GLU A 197 -4.33 -17.66 -9.71
C GLU A 197 -3.30 -16.68 -9.10
N ILE A 198 -2.44 -17.23 -8.24
CA ILE A 198 -1.15 -16.67 -7.87
C ILE A 198 -0.08 -17.75 -8.10
N ARG A 199 1.10 -17.35 -8.55
CA ARG A 199 2.27 -18.21 -8.46
C ARG A 199 2.89 -18.02 -7.09
N LEU A 200 3.04 -19.08 -6.30
CA LEU A 200 3.52 -19.02 -4.92
C LEU A 200 4.53 -20.13 -4.65
N GLY A 201 5.81 -19.77 -4.65
CA GLY A 201 6.92 -20.70 -4.54
C GLY A 201 7.19 -21.48 -5.83
N PHE A 202 8.06 -22.48 -5.70
CA PHE A 202 8.43 -23.39 -6.77
C PHE A 202 7.55 -24.65 -6.75
N ASN A 203 7.37 -25.26 -7.93
CA ASN A 203 6.51 -26.43 -8.12
C ASN A 203 7.16 -27.68 -7.49
N PRO A 204 6.54 -28.28 -6.45
CA PRO A 204 7.10 -29.45 -5.78
C PRO A 204 7.29 -30.64 -6.71
N ASP A 205 6.38 -30.87 -7.66
CA ASP A 205 6.49 -31.99 -8.60
C ASP A 205 7.73 -31.84 -9.49
N ILE A 206 8.07 -30.60 -9.87
CA ILE A 206 9.28 -30.31 -10.66
C ILE A 206 10.53 -30.37 -9.77
N ILE A 207 10.44 -29.99 -8.49
CA ILE A 207 11.57 -30.12 -7.56
C ILE A 207 11.96 -31.59 -7.38
N ASP A 208 10.98 -32.48 -7.25
CA ASP A 208 11.18 -33.92 -7.03
C ASP A 208 11.86 -34.63 -8.22
N ASP A 209 11.86 -34.02 -9.41
CA ASP A 209 12.59 -34.52 -10.59
C ASP A 209 14.11 -34.28 -10.52
N TYR A 210 14.60 -33.48 -9.57
CA TYR A 210 16.01 -33.17 -9.41
C TYR A 210 16.63 -33.85 -8.18
N ALA A 211 17.90 -34.23 -8.29
CA ALA A 211 18.59 -34.94 -7.21
C ALA A 211 18.87 -34.04 -5.98
N ASP A 212 18.98 -32.73 -6.18
CA ASP A 212 19.23 -31.75 -5.14
C ASP A 212 18.76 -30.35 -5.54
N GLU A 213 18.69 -29.46 -4.55
CA GLU A 213 18.26 -28.07 -4.70
C GLU A 213 19.13 -27.28 -5.70
N GLN A 214 20.44 -27.57 -5.77
CA GLN A 214 21.34 -26.84 -6.67
C GLN A 214 21.06 -27.20 -8.13
N GLN A 215 20.82 -28.47 -8.43
CA GLN A 215 20.45 -28.91 -9.78
C GLN A 215 19.12 -28.31 -10.22
N PHE A 216 18.13 -28.24 -9.31
CA PHE A 216 16.88 -27.53 -9.56
C PHE A 216 17.12 -26.05 -9.89
N LYS A 217 17.90 -25.34 -9.05
CA LYS A 217 18.24 -23.93 -9.25
C LYS A 217 18.96 -23.69 -10.58
N ASP A 218 19.92 -24.53 -10.93
CA ASP A 218 20.66 -24.45 -12.19
C ASP A 218 19.75 -24.70 -13.40
N ALA A 219 18.82 -25.64 -13.31
CA ALA A 219 17.85 -25.93 -14.35
C ALA A 219 16.85 -24.79 -14.55
N TYR A 220 16.31 -24.25 -13.45
CA TYR A 220 15.43 -23.09 -13.50
C TYR A 220 16.16 -21.87 -14.09
N LEU A 221 17.38 -21.56 -13.62
CA LEU A 221 18.20 -20.47 -14.15
C LEU A 221 18.46 -20.64 -15.65
N THR A 222 18.73 -21.86 -16.10
CA THR A 222 18.90 -22.17 -17.53
C THR A 222 17.60 -21.89 -18.31
N SER A 223 16.46 -22.30 -17.78
CA SER A 223 15.15 -22.04 -18.41
C SER A 223 14.85 -20.54 -18.51
N VAL A 224 15.10 -19.79 -17.44
CA VAL A 224 14.93 -18.32 -17.40
C VAL A 224 15.86 -17.66 -18.41
N ASN A 225 17.13 -18.06 -18.50
CA ASN A 225 18.08 -17.49 -19.45
C ASN A 225 17.69 -17.76 -20.91
N ASN A 226 17.23 -18.98 -21.21
CA ASN A 226 16.75 -19.32 -22.54
C ASN A 226 15.55 -18.46 -22.94
N TYR A 227 14.57 -18.32 -22.04
CA TYR A 227 13.42 -17.45 -22.22
C TYR A 227 13.84 -15.97 -22.40
N ARG A 228 14.71 -15.47 -21.51
CA ARG A 228 15.19 -14.08 -21.53
C ARG A 228 15.86 -13.70 -22.84
N LEU A 229 16.68 -14.59 -23.42
CA LEU A 229 17.33 -14.34 -24.73
C LEU A 229 16.34 -14.04 -25.86
N VAL A 230 15.14 -14.61 -25.81
CA VAL A 230 14.07 -14.35 -26.78
C VAL A 230 13.28 -13.11 -26.39
N ARG A 231 12.96 -12.95 -25.10
CA ARG A 231 12.29 -11.77 -24.55
C ARG A 231 13.05 -10.47 -24.85
N ASP A 232 14.37 -10.48 -24.68
CA ASP A 232 15.24 -9.33 -24.96
C ASP A 232 15.16 -8.91 -26.44
N LYS A 233 15.02 -9.86 -27.37
CA LYS A 233 14.84 -9.54 -28.81
C LYS A 233 13.50 -8.87 -29.07
N ILE A 234 12.44 -9.34 -28.41
CA ILE A 234 11.10 -8.75 -28.51
C ILE A 234 11.12 -7.35 -27.90
N ASP A 235 11.71 -7.18 -26.71
CA ASP A 235 11.81 -5.90 -26.02
C ASP A 235 12.59 -4.88 -26.85
N ASN A 236 13.74 -5.26 -27.42
CA ASN A 236 14.50 -4.39 -28.32
C ASN A 236 13.65 -3.92 -29.52
N ARG A 237 12.86 -4.82 -30.12
CA ARG A 237 12.00 -4.43 -31.25
C ARG A 237 10.83 -3.54 -30.80
N LEU A 238 10.27 -3.78 -29.62
CA LEU A 238 9.24 -2.92 -29.04
C LEU A 238 9.81 -1.54 -28.71
N ASP A 239 11.06 -1.43 -28.26
CA ASP A 239 11.74 -0.16 -28.01
C ASP A 239 11.98 0.63 -29.30
N GLU A 240 12.36 -0.03 -30.40
CA GLU A 240 12.45 0.62 -31.72
C GLU A 240 11.08 1.21 -32.13
N ILE A 241 10.00 0.43 -32.02
CA ILE A 241 8.64 0.87 -32.34
C ILE A 241 8.21 2.02 -31.42
N ARG A 242 8.55 1.95 -30.12
CA ARG A 242 8.27 2.99 -29.12
C ARG A 242 8.99 4.30 -29.47
N SER A 243 10.27 4.21 -29.85
CA SER A 243 11.08 5.36 -30.28
C SER A 243 10.55 5.98 -31.56
N GLU A 244 10.14 5.18 -32.55
CA GLU A 244 9.50 5.66 -33.78
C GLU A 244 8.19 6.40 -33.49
N ALA A 245 7.46 5.97 -32.46
CA ALA A 245 6.23 6.60 -31.98
C ALA A 245 6.47 7.81 -31.04
N GLN A 246 7.72 8.18 -30.77
CA GLN A 246 8.10 9.29 -29.87
C GLN A 246 7.52 9.18 -28.45
N VAL A 247 7.37 7.95 -27.96
CA VAL A 247 6.94 7.68 -26.59
C VAL A 247 8.17 7.56 -25.69
N ALA A 248 8.14 8.19 -24.51
CA ALA A 248 9.22 8.10 -23.52
C ALA A 248 9.53 6.64 -23.14
N GLU A 249 10.77 6.31 -22.80
CA GLU A 249 11.22 4.94 -22.57
C GLU A 249 10.47 4.23 -21.42
N ASP A 250 10.18 4.97 -20.35
CA ASP A 250 9.43 4.56 -19.17
C ASP A 250 7.94 4.92 -19.23
N GLY A 251 7.51 5.62 -20.29
CA GLY A 251 6.15 6.07 -20.47
C GLY A 251 5.16 4.90 -20.53
N LEU A 252 4.02 5.03 -19.86
CA LEU A 252 2.96 4.05 -19.97
C LEU A 252 2.23 4.17 -21.30
N VAL A 253 1.80 3.03 -21.81
CA VAL A 253 1.19 2.92 -23.13
C VAL A 253 -0.15 2.19 -22.97
N PRO A 254 -1.25 2.68 -23.57
CA PRO A 254 -2.53 1.98 -23.49
C PRO A 254 -2.43 0.54 -24.00
N ALA A 255 -3.16 -0.38 -23.36
CA ALA A 255 -3.12 -1.81 -23.69
C ALA A 255 -3.44 -2.12 -25.18
N LYS A 256 -4.27 -1.30 -25.83
CA LYS A 256 -4.53 -1.42 -27.27
C LYS A 256 -3.27 -1.12 -28.10
N THR A 257 -2.57 -0.05 -27.78
CA THR A 257 -1.33 0.32 -28.45
C THR A 257 -0.24 -0.73 -28.25
N VAL A 258 -0.15 -1.31 -27.04
CA VAL A 258 0.73 -2.47 -26.78
C VAL A 258 0.38 -3.62 -27.73
N SER A 259 -0.90 -4.00 -27.83
CA SER A 259 -1.35 -5.04 -28.77
C SER A 259 -0.98 -4.73 -30.22
N ASP A 260 -1.15 -3.48 -30.65
CA ASP A 260 -0.80 -3.03 -32.00
C ASP A 260 0.71 -3.14 -32.26
N TRP A 261 1.55 -2.87 -31.25
CA TRP A 261 3.00 -3.05 -31.37
C TRP A 261 3.40 -4.51 -31.44
N TYR A 262 2.78 -5.38 -30.63
CA TYR A 262 3.01 -6.83 -30.68
C TYR A 262 2.65 -7.42 -32.05
N SER A 263 1.65 -6.87 -32.75
CA SER A 263 1.31 -7.30 -34.11
C SER A 263 2.42 -7.07 -35.15
N LYS A 264 3.42 -6.24 -34.82
CA LYS A 264 4.59 -5.94 -35.67
C LYS A 264 5.82 -6.79 -35.34
N ILE A 265 5.73 -7.67 -34.34
CA ILE A 265 6.79 -8.60 -33.95
C ILE A 265 6.71 -9.84 -34.83
N ASP A 266 7.87 -10.43 -35.15
CA ASP A 266 7.95 -11.68 -35.91
C ASP A 266 7.13 -12.79 -35.21
N PRO A 267 6.11 -13.38 -35.87
CA PRO A 267 5.28 -14.42 -35.29
C PRO A 267 6.07 -15.66 -34.82
N SER A 268 7.18 -15.99 -35.49
CA SER A 268 8.04 -17.10 -35.08
C SER A 268 8.72 -16.84 -33.74
N LEU A 269 9.11 -15.58 -33.49
CA LEU A 269 9.70 -15.13 -32.24
C LEU A 269 8.67 -15.15 -31.10
N LEU A 270 7.42 -14.73 -31.37
CA LEU A 270 6.33 -14.80 -30.38
C LEU A 270 5.98 -16.25 -30.02
N THR A 271 5.96 -17.15 -31.01
CA THR A 271 5.72 -18.58 -30.77
C THR A 271 6.85 -19.17 -29.92
N GLN A 272 8.10 -18.79 -30.20
CA GLN A 272 9.25 -19.22 -29.41
C GLN A 272 9.21 -18.66 -27.98
N GLU A 273 8.84 -17.39 -27.81
CA GLU A 273 8.64 -16.75 -26.50
C GLU A 273 7.62 -17.52 -25.68
N GLN A 274 6.45 -17.80 -26.26
CA GLN A 274 5.38 -18.50 -25.56
C GLN A 274 5.84 -19.88 -25.09
N HIS A 275 6.48 -20.66 -25.97
CA HIS A 275 6.97 -21.99 -25.63
C HIS A 275 8.00 -21.96 -24.49
N LEU A 276 8.94 -21.01 -24.54
CA LEU A 276 9.96 -20.88 -23.49
C LEU A 276 9.39 -20.33 -22.17
N ARG A 277 8.39 -19.45 -22.24
CA ARG A 277 7.67 -18.94 -21.07
C ARG A 277 6.88 -20.05 -20.40
N GLU A 278 6.18 -20.88 -21.16
CA GLU A 278 5.49 -22.06 -20.64
C GLU A 278 6.47 -23.02 -19.96
N ALA A 279 7.59 -23.34 -20.60
CA ALA A 279 8.63 -24.21 -20.03
C ALA A 279 9.22 -23.64 -18.72
N MET A 280 9.51 -22.34 -18.68
CA MET A 280 9.95 -21.64 -17.46
C MET A 280 8.88 -21.67 -16.37
N ASN A 281 7.62 -21.44 -16.72
CA ASN A 281 6.52 -21.38 -15.77
C ASN A 281 6.20 -22.73 -15.11
N LEU A 282 6.60 -23.86 -15.71
CA LEU A 282 6.46 -25.19 -15.09
C LEU A 282 7.16 -25.28 -13.73
N PHE A 283 8.28 -24.58 -13.56
CA PHE A 283 9.06 -24.55 -12.32
C PHE A 283 8.33 -23.85 -11.17
N THR A 284 7.29 -23.07 -11.44
CA THR A 284 6.59 -22.26 -10.42
C THR A 284 5.29 -22.92 -10.00
N ALA A 285 5.00 -22.95 -8.70
CA ALA A 285 3.76 -23.51 -8.20
C ALA A 285 2.61 -22.52 -8.43
N LYS A 286 1.47 -23.04 -8.90
CA LYS A 286 0.22 -22.28 -8.99
C LYS A 286 -0.65 -22.56 -7.78
N CYS A 287 -1.26 -21.52 -7.24
CA CYS A 287 -2.26 -21.59 -6.20
C CYS A 287 -3.53 -20.89 -6.70
N SER A 288 -4.66 -21.62 -6.65
CA SER A 288 -5.97 -21.08 -7.00
C SER A 288 -6.43 -20.06 -5.97
N LEU A 289 -7.08 -19.00 -6.44
CA LEU A 289 -7.57 -17.89 -5.61
C LEU A 289 -9.05 -17.61 -5.87
N GLN A 290 -9.80 -17.43 -4.80
CA GLN A 290 -11.19 -16.99 -4.80
C GLN A 290 -11.33 -15.71 -3.95
N VAL A 291 -12.41 -14.97 -4.14
CA VAL A 291 -12.72 -13.81 -3.31
C VAL A 291 -12.82 -14.23 -1.85
N GLY A 292 -12.12 -13.49 -0.98
CA GLY A 292 -12.01 -13.78 0.45
C GLY A 292 -10.82 -14.66 0.82
N ASP A 293 -10.07 -15.22 -0.13
CA ASP A 293 -8.83 -15.93 0.19
C ASP A 293 -7.77 -14.99 0.75
N VAL A 294 -6.89 -15.56 1.58
CA VAL A 294 -5.77 -14.86 2.22
C VAL A 294 -4.48 -15.56 1.87
N ILE A 295 -3.50 -14.81 1.39
CA ILE A 295 -2.14 -15.30 1.13
C ILE A 295 -1.16 -14.50 1.96
N GLN A 296 -0.43 -15.18 2.84
CA GLN A 296 0.72 -14.59 3.53
C GLN A 296 1.99 -14.91 2.75
N VAL A 297 2.77 -13.88 2.44
CA VAL A 297 4.04 -13.99 1.75
C VAL A 297 5.16 -13.67 2.74
N ASN A 298 5.88 -14.73 3.12
CA ASN A 298 7.06 -14.62 3.97
C ASN A 298 8.30 -14.23 3.14
N PRO A 299 9.34 -13.67 3.78
CA PRO A 299 10.55 -13.30 3.07
C PRO A 299 11.16 -14.52 2.37
N ARG A 300 11.76 -14.28 1.20
CA ARG A 300 12.42 -15.25 0.32
C ARG A 300 11.50 -16.27 -0.36
N VAL A 301 10.19 -16.11 -0.23
CA VAL A 301 9.22 -16.86 -1.02
C VAL A 301 8.99 -16.14 -2.36
N PRO A 302 9.35 -16.76 -3.50
CA PRO A 302 9.03 -16.20 -4.80
C PRO A 302 7.52 -16.23 -5.07
N HIS A 303 6.96 -15.17 -5.62
CA HIS A 303 5.53 -15.10 -5.90
C HIS A 303 5.21 -14.13 -7.05
N SER A 304 4.02 -14.27 -7.64
CA SER A 304 3.49 -13.42 -8.72
C SER A 304 1.97 -13.49 -8.75
N LEU A 305 1.29 -12.39 -8.43
CA LEU A 305 -0.16 -12.27 -8.62
C LEU A 305 -0.48 -12.31 -10.13
N GLN A 306 -1.42 -13.15 -10.54
CA GLN A 306 -1.77 -13.24 -11.96
C GLN A 306 -2.85 -12.23 -12.34
N HIS A 307 -2.97 -11.97 -13.64
CA HIS A 307 -3.94 -11.08 -14.25
C HIS A 307 -5.37 -11.23 -13.71
N GLY A 308 -6.08 -10.12 -13.61
CA GLY A 308 -7.50 -10.09 -13.22
C GLY A 308 -7.81 -10.45 -11.77
N VAL A 309 -6.80 -10.74 -10.95
CA VAL A 309 -6.97 -10.95 -9.51
C VAL A 309 -6.62 -9.65 -8.77
N ARG A 310 -7.61 -9.07 -8.10
CA ARG A 310 -7.45 -7.84 -7.31
C ARG A 310 -7.32 -8.19 -5.84
N VAL A 311 -6.34 -7.60 -5.17
CA VAL A 311 -6.09 -7.85 -3.74
C VAL A 311 -5.88 -6.57 -2.96
N ILE A 312 -6.38 -6.53 -1.73
CA ILE A 312 -5.86 -5.62 -0.70
C ILE A 312 -4.57 -6.23 -0.17
N GLU A 313 -3.54 -5.41 -0.04
CA GLU A 313 -2.21 -5.81 0.41
C GLU A 313 -1.77 -4.93 1.58
N PHE A 314 -1.42 -5.60 2.69
CA PHE A 314 -0.67 -5.00 3.77
C PHE A 314 0.76 -5.52 3.73
N GLN A 315 1.72 -4.61 3.84
CA GLN A 315 3.13 -4.99 3.86
C GLN A 315 3.94 -4.15 4.85
N THR A 316 5.06 -4.70 5.28
CA THR A 316 6.13 -3.89 5.91
C THR A 316 6.59 -2.79 4.95
N PRO A 317 7.08 -1.63 5.44
CA PRO A 317 7.54 -0.50 4.61
C PRO A 317 8.95 -0.74 4.01
N HIS A 318 9.14 -1.94 3.49
CA HIS A 318 10.32 -2.40 2.78
C HIS A 318 10.04 -2.37 1.27
N TYR A 319 11.05 -2.06 0.47
CA TYR A 319 10.89 -1.72 -0.95
C TYR A 319 11.86 -2.47 -1.86
N GLU A 320 12.71 -3.33 -1.30
CA GLU A 320 13.54 -4.22 -2.07
C GLU A 320 12.67 -5.23 -2.82
N ARG A 321 13.12 -5.59 -4.01
CA ARG A 321 12.56 -6.69 -4.79
C ARG A 321 13.66 -7.30 -5.62
N TYR A 322 13.54 -8.59 -5.84
CA TYR A 322 14.43 -9.38 -6.67
C TYR A 322 13.59 -10.05 -7.73
N ILE A 323 13.73 -9.64 -8.98
CA ILE A 323 12.90 -10.18 -10.07
C ILE A 323 13.56 -11.47 -10.58
N LEU A 324 12.88 -12.60 -10.44
CA LEU A 324 13.35 -13.88 -10.96
C LEU A 324 13.05 -14.00 -12.46
N SER A 325 11.84 -13.61 -12.86
CA SER A 325 11.39 -13.63 -14.26
C SER A 325 10.18 -12.74 -14.47
N PHE A 326 9.98 -12.28 -15.71
CA PHE A 326 8.81 -11.48 -16.06
C PHE A 326 8.36 -11.69 -17.52
N ALA A 327 7.05 -11.64 -17.75
CA ALA A 327 6.46 -11.83 -19.08
C ALA A 327 6.50 -10.56 -19.96
N GLN A 328 6.83 -9.41 -19.37
CA GLN A 328 6.92 -8.12 -20.05
C GLN A 328 8.29 -7.46 -19.80
N LYS A 329 8.52 -6.31 -20.44
CA LYS A 329 9.72 -5.50 -20.17
C LYS A 329 9.67 -4.93 -18.76
N VAL A 330 10.79 -5.04 -18.03
CA VAL A 330 10.96 -4.37 -16.75
C VAL A 330 11.35 -2.92 -17.00
N LEU A 331 10.54 -1.95 -16.57
CA LEU A 331 10.80 -0.51 -16.81
C LEU A 331 11.63 0.16 -15.73
N THR A 332 11.72 -0.45 -14.56
CA THR A 332 12.21 0.19 -13.33
C THR A 332 13.58 -0.32 -12.88
N GLN A 333 14.16 -1.30 -13.59
CA GLN A 333 15.51 -1.82 -13.35
C GLN A 333 16.06 -2.46 -14.63
N ASN A 334 17.39 -2.42 -14.79
CA ASN A 334 18.06 -2.80 -16.05
C ASN A 334 18.23 -4.31 -16.25
N GLN A 335 18.00 -5.13 -15.22
CA GLN A 335 18.24 -6.57 -15.28
C GLN A 335 17.29 -7.35 -14.37
N TRP A 336 17.09 -8.63 -14.68
CA TRP A 336 16.53 -9.60 -13.73
C TRP A 336 17.62 -10.05 -12.77
N ASP A 337 17.23 -10.26 -11.52
CA ASP A 337 18.10 -10.64 -10.42
C ASP A 337 18.10 -12.16 -10.18
N THR A 338 17.69 -12.94 -11.19
CA THR A 338 17.37 -14.37 -11.10
C THR A 338 18.39 -15.17 -10.30
N LYS A 339 19.69 -15.00 -10.60
CA LYS A 339 20.74 -15.74 -9.88
C LYS A 339 20.83 -15.35 -8.41
N GLU A 340 20.88 -14.05 -8.11
CA GLU A 340 20.96 -13.56 -6.72
C GLU A 340 19.69 -13.93 -5.93
N ALA A 341 18.53 -13.87 -6.59
CA ALA A 341 17.27 -14.32 -6.03
C ALA A 341 17.31 -15.81 -5.66
N LEU A 342 17.77 -16.67 -6.57
CA LEU A 342 17.85 -18.11 -6.32
C LEU A 342 18.81 -18.47 -5.19
N ASP A 343 19.91 -17.75 -5.01
CA ASP A 343 20.87 -17.99 -3.93
C ASP A 343 20.24 -17.87 -2.53
N GLN A 344 19.12 -17.15 -2.41
CA GLN A 344 18.42 -16.92 -1.15
C GLN A 344 16.97 -17.43 -1.13
N ALA A 345 16.42 -17.85 -2.26
CA ALA A 345 15.03 -18.28 -2.36
C ALA A 345 14.76 -19.51 -1.50
N GLN A 346 13.59 -19.53 -0.86
CA GLN A 346 13.05 -20.74 -0.26
C GLN A 346 12.53 -21.64 -1.37
N ILE A 347 13.12 -22.84 -1.51
CA ILE A 347 12.75 -23.79 -2.56
C ILE A 347 11.64 -24.74 -2.12
N SER A 348 11.55 -25.04 -0.82
CA SER A 348 10.50 -25.91 -0.29
C SER A 348 9.10 -25.35 -0.52
N SER A 349 8.12 -26.26 -0.60
CA SER A 349 6.71 -25.91 -0.76
C SER A 349 6.25 -24.92 0.31
N VAL A 350 5.54 -23.89 -0.12
CA VAL A 350 4.90 -22.92 0.76
C VAL A 350 3.55 -23.50 1.19
N GLY A 351 3.34 -23.64 2.50
CA GLY A 351 2.03 -24.03 3.03
C GLY A 351 1.02 -22.90 2.90
N VAL A 352 -0.25 -23.24 2.70
CA VAL A 352 -1.35 -22.30 2.90
C VAL A 352 -1.44 -22.00 4.39
N THR A 353 -1.52 -20.73 4.76
CA THR A 353 -1.63 -20.35 6.18
C THR A 353 -3.05 -20.57 6.66
N GLU A 354 -3.23 -21.30 7.76
CA GLU A 354 -4.53 -21.49 8.38
C GLU A 354 -5.00 -20.16 9.01
N ILE A 355 -6.22 -19.76 8.69
CA ILE A 355 -6.87 -18.61 9.31
C ILE A 355 -7.29 -19.01 10.74
N GLN A 356 -6.83 -18.25 11.73
CA GLN A 356 -7.20 -18.50 13.12
C GLN A 356 -8.48 -17.73 13.46
N GLN A 357 -9.55 -18.44 13.78
CA GLN A 357 -10.77 -17.81 14.32
C GLN A 357 -10.52 -17.34 15.76
N LEU A 358 -10.73 -16.04 16.03
CA LEU A 358 -10.56 -15.45 17.37
C LEU A 358 -11.91 -15.37 18.11
N SER A 359 -12.99 -15.02 17.40
CA SER A 359 -14.35 -14.90 17.95
C SER A 359 -15.39 -15.31 16.90
N GLU A 360 -16.69 -15.06 17.12
CA GLU A 360 -17.72 -15.26 16.08
C GLU A 360 -17.61 -14.25 14.92
N THR A 361 -17.09 -13.06 15.19
CA THR A 361 -16.98 -11.93 14.25
C THR A 361 -15.55 -11.71 13.76
N GLU A 362 -14.56 -12.30 14.43
CA GLU A 362 -13.15 -11.97 14.24
C GLU A 362 -12.29 -13.17 13.83
N SER A 363 -11.48 -12.99 12.79
CA SER A 363 -10.47 -13.95 12.34
C SER A 363 -9.11 -13.28 12.18
N LEU A 364 -8.06 -13.84 12.79
CA LEU A 364 -6.67 -13.43 12.56
C LEU A 364 -6.19 -14.02 11.23
N ILE A 365 -5.89 -13.15 10.27
CA ILE A 365 -5.51 -13.53 8.92
C ILE A 365 -4.02 -13.33 8.62
N ALA A 366 -3.32 -12.53 9.43
CA ALA A 366 -1.86 -12.46 9.46
C ALA A 366 -1.35 -12.14 10.86
N ASP A 367 -0.27 -12.80 11.27
CA ASP A 367 0.40 -12.63 12.56
C ASP A 367 1.92 -12.55 12.35
N PHE A 368 2.40 -11.41 11.85
CA PHE A 368 3.82 -11.17 11.65
C PHE A 368 4.43 -10.53 12.91
N GLU A 369 5.77 -10.55 12.98
CA GLU A 369 6.50 -9.92 14.09
C GLU A 369 6.37 -8.40 14.09
N GLU A 370 6.06 -7.80 12.94
CA GLU A 370 5.95 -6.35 12.71
C GLU A 370 4.51 -5.82 12.71
N PHE A 371 3.53 -6.66 12.32
CA PHE A 371 2.12 -6.30 12.34
C PHE A 371 1.19 -7.52 12.29
N LYS A 372 -0.05 -7.30 12.70
CA LYS A 372 -1.17 -8.25 12.59
C LYS A 372 -2.22 -7.69 11.65
N VAL A 373 -2.94 -8.61 11.00
CA VAL A 373 -4.15 -8.26 10.24
C VAL A 373 -5.28 -9.17 10.66
N THR A 374 -6.40 -8.54 10.97
CA THR A 374 -7.63 -9.18 11.39
C THR A 374 -8.72 -8.90 10.36
N ARG A 375 -9.53 -9.90 10.06
CA ARG A 375 -10.80 -9.77 9.33
C ARG A 375 -11.94 -9.72 10.33
N ILE A 376 -12.80 -8.70 10.20
CA ILE A 376 -14.05 -8.59 10.95
C ILE A 376 -15.22 -8.83 9.99
N LEU A 377 -16.11 -9.75 10.36
CA LEU A 377 -17.36 -10.02 9.68
C LEU A 377 -18.53 -9.62 10.59
N LEU A 378 -19.22 -8.54 10.24
CA LEU A 378 -20.35 -8.01 10.99
C LEU A 378 -21.67 -8.44 10.35
N GLN A 379 -22.57 -9.02 11.15
CA GLN A 379 -23.94 -9.29 10.72
C GLN A 379 -24.77 -7.99 10.69
N PRO A 380 -25.89 -7.94 9.97
CA PRO A 380 -26.74 -6.75 9.94
C PRO A 380 -27.15 -6.31 11.35
N GLY A 381 -26.91 -5.03 11.67
CA GLY A 381 -27.25 -4.44 12.96
C GLY A 381 -26.35 -4.85 14.14
N THR A 382 -25.21 -5.49 13.89
CA THR A 382 -24.19 -5.72 14.91
C THR A 382 -23.15 -4.60 14.92
N ASP A 383 -22.67 -4.31 16.12
CA ASP A 383 -21.63 -3.33 16.39
C ASP A 383 -20.41 -4.00 17.03
N GLU A 384 -19.23 -3.48 16.71
CA GLU A 384 -17.97 -3.79 17.38
C GLU A 384 -17.27 -2.48 17.77
N THR A 385 -16.29 -2.53 18.66
CA THR A 385 -15.49 -1.36 19.05
C THR A 385 -14.02 -1.63 18.78
N ILE A 386 -13.36 -0.71 18.08
CA ILE A 386 -11.91 -0.67 18.00
C ILE A 386 -11.41 0.16 19.17
N ASP A 387 -10.70 -0.51 20.09
CA ASP A 387 -9.94 0.11 21.16
C ASP A 387 -8.50 -0.40 21.04
N ALA A 388 -7.57 0.47 20.66
CA ALA A 388 -6.20 0.09 20.34
C ALA A 388 -5.20 1.05 20.98
N ASP A 389 -4.19 0.48 21.64
CA ASP A 389 -3.09 1.24 22.24
C ASP A 389 -2.17 1.91 21.20
N HIS A 390 -2.30 1.52 19.94
CA HIS A 390 -1.52 1.99 18.79
C HIS A 390 -2.45 2.33 17.63
N TYR A 391 -1.89 2.92 16.57
CA TYR A 391 -2.68 3.20 15.38
C TYR A 391 -3.21 1.92 14.74
N CYS A 392 -4.35 2.05 14.06
CA CYS A 392 -4.91 1.00 13.22
C CYS A 392 -5.07 1.51 11.79
N LEU A 393 -4.86 0.65 10.81
CA LEU A 393 -5.36 0.84 9.45
C LEU A 393 -6.64 0.04 9.28
N VAL A 394 -7.71 0.68 8.84
CA VAL A 394 -8.99 0.04 8.57
C VAL A 394 -9.33 0.19 7.10
N ILE A 395 -9.74 -0.89 6.44
CA ILE A 395 -10.25 -0.81 5.07
C ILE A 395 -11.50 -1.68 4.92
N SER A 396 -12.54 -1.10 4.33
CA SER A 396 -13.78 -1.81 4.04
C SER A 396 -13.59 -2.71 2.81
N VAL A 397 -14.09 -3.95 2.88
CA VAL A 397 -14.06 -4.89 1.74
C VAL A 397 -15.42 -4.91 1.06
N GLU A 398 -16.48 -5.12 1.83
CA GLU A 398 -17.84 -5.24 1.32
C GLU A 398 -18.89 -4.86 2.37
N GLY A 399 -20.10 -4.60 1.91
CA GLY A 399 -21.23 -4.22 2.76
C GLY A 399 -21.31 -2.72 3.03
N SER A 400 -22.16 -2.34 3.99
CA SER A 400 -22.40 -0.95 4.36
C SER A 400 -22.05 -0.76 5.82
N LEU A 401 -20.93 -0.09 6.07
CA LEU A 401 -20.36 0.09 7.39
C LEU A 401 -20.36 1.56 7.79
N THR A 402 -20.39 1.83 9.09
CA THR A 402 -19.96 3.11 9.65
C THR A 402 -18.80 2.90 10.60
N LEU A 403 -17.88 3.86 10.63
CA LEU A 403 -16.74 3.95 11.55
C LEU A 403 -16.87 5.26 12.32
N GLY A 404 -17.31 5.18 13.58
CA GLY A 404 -17.82 6.32 14.32
C GLY A 404 -18.98 6.97 13.57
N LYS A 405 -18.81 8.24 13.18
CA LYS A 405 -19.82 9.00 12.42
C LYS A 405 -19.64 8.92 10.90
N GLN A 406 -18.58 8.28 10.42
CA GLN A 406 -18.21 8.25 9.01
C GLN A 406 -18.78 7.01 8.34
N GLN A 407 -19.30 7.16 7.12
CA GLN A 407 -19.70 6.03 6.29
C GLN A 407 -18.48 5.42 5.60
N LEU A 408 -18.38 4.09 5.62
CA LEU A 408 -17.32 3.34 4.96
C LEU A 408 -17.88 2.73 3.68
N LEU A 409 -17.40 3.22 2.54
CA LEU A 409 -17.64 2.56 1.26
C LEU A 409 -16.59 1.47 1.02
N PRO A 410 -16.90 0.43 0.21
CA PRO A 410 -15.91 -0.57 -0.19
C PRO A 410 -14.63 0.08 -0.71
N GLU A 411 -13.49 -0.46 -0.27
CA GLU A 411 -12.14 0.01 -0.60
C GLU A 411 -11.80 1.43 -0.08
N GLU A 412 -12.59 2.01 0.82
CA GLU A 412 -12.15 3.19 1.56
C GLU A 412 -11.30 2.78 2.77
N GLY A 413 -10.12 3.39 2.85
CA GLY A 413 -9.15 3.19 3.92
C GLY A 413 -9.17 4.33 4.93
N TYR A 414 -8.96 4.01 6.20
CA TYR A 414 -8.91 4.92 7.32
C TYR A 414 -7.68 4.63 8.18
N TYR A 415 -7.05 5.69 8.66
CA TYR A 415 -6.04 5.65 9.70
C TYR A 415 -6.70 6.03 11.02
N ILE A 416 -6.75 5.13 12.00
CA ILE A 416 -7.22 5.44 13.35
C ILE A 416 -5.99 5.79 14.18
N PRO A 417 -5.82 7.05 14.61
CA PRO A 417 -4.68 7.45 15.44
C PRO A 417 -4.68 6.74 16.79
N ALA A 418 -3.49 6.49 17.34
CA ALA A 418 -3.34 5.93 18.69
C ALA A 418 -3.93 6.83 19.79
N CYS A 419 -4.05 8.14 19.53
CA CYS A 419 -4.70 9.06 20.44
C CYS A 419 -6.22 9.14 20.26
N ALA A 420 -6.82 8.46 19.28
CA ALA A 420 -8.26 8.48 19.07
C ALA A 420 -9.01 7.83 20.24
N ASP A 421 -10.24 8.28 20.45
CA ASP A 421 -11.14 7.60 21.38
C ASP A 421 -11.60 6.26 20.78
N PRO A 422 -12.05 5.29 21.59
CA PRO A 422 -12.58 4.03 21.09
C PRO A 422 -13.65 4.26 20.01
N VAL A 423 -13.47 3.58 18.86
CA VAL A 423 -14.26 3.83 17.66
C VAL A 423 -15.26 2.70 17.44
N ALA A 424 -16.54 3.02 17.44
CA ALA A 424 -17.58 2.06 17.08
C ALA A 424 -17.54 1.75 15.57
N ILE A 425 -17.67 0.47 15.22
CA ILE A 425 -17.96 0.01 13.86
C ILE A 425 -19.34 -0.61 13.85
N SER A 426 -20.19 -0.21 12.92
CA SER A 426 -21.55 -0.73 12.81
C SER A 426 -21.84 -1.20 11.40
N ASN A 427 -22.46 -2.36 11.26
CA ASN A 427 -23.09 -2.75 10.01
C ASN A 427 -24.47 -2.10 9.88
N THR A 428 -24.55 -1.10 9.01
CA THR A 428 -25.77 -0.33 8.73
C THR A 428 -26.59 -0.89 7.57
N GLY A 429 -26.07 -1.94 6.93
CA GLY A 429 -26.71 -2.63 5.81
C GLY A 429 -27.69 -3.72 6.22
N THR A 430 -28.16 -4.45 5.22
CA THR A 430 -29.06 -5.61 5.38
C THR A 430 -28.38 -6.94 5.08
N GLN A 431 -27.11 -6.90 4.69
CA GLN A 431 -26.25 -8.05 4.41
C GLN A 431 -25.03 -8.01 5.34
N PRO A 432 -24.34 -9.15 5.55
CA PRO A 432 -23.06 -9.15 6.23
C PRO A 432 -22.09 -8.14 5.59
N ALA A 433 -21.22 -7.57 6.41
CA ALA A 433 -20.22 -6.61 5.98
C ALA A 433 -18.85 -7.04 6.50
N THR A 434 -17.83 -6.86 5.65
CA THR A 434 -16.47 -7.30 5.92
C THR A 434 -15.53 -6.10 5.90
N LEU A 435 -14.69 -6.00 6.92
CA LEU A 435 -13.58 -5.05 6.96
C LEU A 435 -12.29 -5.75 7.42
N LEU A 436 -11.16 -5.12 7.10
CA LEU A 436 -9.84 -5.55 7.54
C LEU A 436 -9.25 -4.48 8.46
N ILE A 437 -8.63 -4.93 9.54
CA ILE A 437 -7.92 -4.09 10.51
C ILE A 437 -6.48 -4.56 10.56
N ALA A 438 -5.53 -3.67 10.27
CA ALA A 438 -4.11 -3.93 10.46
C ALA A 438 -3.55 -3.08 11.59
N GLN A 439 -2.75 -3.70 12.45
CA GLN A 439 -2.18 -3.10 13.65
C GLN A 439 -0.70 -3.47 13.78
N PRO A 440 0.17 -2.53 14.19
CA PRO A 440 1.57 -2.84 14.48
C PRO A 440 1.68 -3.75 15.72
N THR A 441 2.69 -4.62 15.73
CA THR A 441 3.09 -5.38 16.92
C THR A 441 4.21 -4.64 17.67
N GLN A 442 4.30 -4.87 18.99
CA GLN A 442 5.22 -4.15 19.89
C GLN A 442 6.67 -4.63 19.80
#